data_AF-A0A0N1L5K6-F1
#
_entry.id   AF-A0A0N1L5K6-F1
#
_cell.length_a   1.000
_cell.length_b   1.000
_cell.length_c   1.000
_cell.angle_alpha   90.00
_cell.angle_beta   90.00
_cell.angle_gamma   90.00
#
_symmetry.space_group_name_H-M   'P 1'
#
loop_
_entity.id
_entity.type
_entity.pdbx_description
1 polymer ?
#
loop_
_entity_poly.entity_id
_entity_poly.type
_entity_poly.pdbx_seq_one_letter_code
_entity_poly.pdbx_strand_id
1 'polypeptide(L)'
;MRLLVLLLGLVLVSPLAAGERSVAPGAGSLATAIAEAAPGDVLTLTDGTYLGPVVIDRSLAIVGPRGAVVDGQGSGSVIEITAPDVRLAGFTVTGSGRVNQDLDAGVKIEKGADRARVEKLLVTGNMHGIDVHGGRDTVVTGNEIIGTDSPRMNERGNGIYVWNSPGTLLENNFIRFGRDGIFSNASSNSIYRGNVMRDLRFAVHFMYTRNTEVSGNISIGNHLGFAIMFSNQAKILSNISLGDRDHGLMLNYANNADVTGNLVRGGTKKCLFIYNAHKNLIWDNRFEGCGIGIHFTAGSEKNALTGNAFIANREQVKYVGTRNMEWSHEGRGNFWSDHPAFDLNGDGIADGFFRPNDVMDQILWSQPAASLLIGSPAVQLVRWSQRDFPATLPGGVRDSAPLMRPLIITVPPEILVYEAEAAGRWATGHYDDTDPDNLSAH
;
A
#
# COMPACT_ATOMS: atom_id res chain seq x y z
N MET A 1 -59.76 3.55 39.37
CA MET A 1 -58.81 2.65 38.67
C MET A 1 -58.85 2.98 37.19
N ARG A 2 -57.95 3.85 36.72
CA ARG A 2 -56.72 3.49 35.97
C ARG A 2 -56.84 3.33 34.43
N LEU A 3 -57.88 3.85 33.77
CA LEU A 3 -58.01 3.68 32.31
C LEU A 3 -58.25 4.94 31.46
N LEU A 4 -57.95 6.15 31.96
CA LEU A 4 -58.15 7.39 31.19
C LEU A 4 -56.89 8.24 30.94
N VAL A 5 -55.70 7.77 31.36
CA VAL A 5 -54.43 8.53 31.23
C VAL A 5 -53.51 7.96 30.13
N LEU A 6 -53.93 6.92 29.42
CA LEU A 6 -53.09 6.21 28.45
C LEU A 6 -53.30 6.63 26.98
N LEU A 7 -53.93 7.79 26.72
CA LEU A 7 -54.23 8.26 25.36
C LEU A 7 -53.50 9.55 24.93
N LEU A 8 -52.55 10.06 25.72
CA LEU A 8 -51.76 11.26 25.37
C LEU A 8 -50.26 11.00 25.15
N GLY A 9 -49.91 9.77 24.79
CA GLY A 9 -48.51 9.34 24.59
C GLY A 9 -48.16 8.97 23.14
N LEU A 10 -48.99 9.29 22.15
CA LEU A 10 -48.54 9.32 20.76
C LEU A 10 -47.75 10.60 20.56
N VAL A 11 -46.49 10.57 21.00
CA VAL A 11 -45.45 11.41 20.41
C VAL A 11 -45.50 11.08 18.92
N LEU A 12 -46.00 12.03 18.14
CA LEU A 12 -45.73 12.15 16.72
C LEU A 12 -44.21 12.17 16.56
N VAL A 13 -43.61 10.98 16.50
CA VAL A 13 -42.31 10.79 15.86
C VAL A 13 -42.61 10.99 14.38
N SER A 14 -42.74 12.26 14.01
CA SER A 14 -42.67 12.66 12.62
C SER A 14 -41.35 12.07 12.12
N PRO A 15 -41.33 11.30 11.02
CA PRO A 15 -40.06 11.01 10.39
C PRO A 15 -39.43 12.38 10.16
N LEU A 16 -38.24 12.63 10.74
CA LEU A 16 -37.42 13.74 10.28
C LEU A 16 -37.17 13.45 8.81
N ALA A 17 -38.00 14.04 7.95
CA ALA A 17 -37.76 14.03 6.52
C ALA A 17 -36.47 14.83 6.36
N ALA A 18 -35.39 14.15 5.97
CA ALA A 18 -34.16 14.81 5.57
C ALA A 18 -34.51 15.85 4.50
N GLY A 19 -34.24 17.12 4.78
CA GLY A 19 -34.49 18.19 3.83
C GLY A 19 -33.50 18.08 2.68
N GLU A 20 -33.98 18.08 1.44
CA GLU A 20 -33.12 18.27 0.27
C GLU A 20 -33.08 19.75 -0.09
N ARG A 21 -31.87 20.31 -0.19
CA ARG A 21 -31.65 21.71 -0.52
C ARG A 21 -30.66 21.86 -1.66
N SER A 22 -31.08 22.51 -2.74
CA SER A 22 -30.15 22.92 -3.80
C SER A 22 -29.33 24.12 -3.35
N VAL A 23 -28.02 24.09 -3.57
CA VAL A 23 -27.08 25.18 -3.22
C VAL A 23 -26.48 25.76 -4.49
N ALA A 24 -26.63 27.07 -4.70
CA ALA A 24 -25.99 27.77 -5.81
C ALA A 24 -24.51 28.08 -5.51
N PRO A 25 -23.62 28.08 -6.52
CA PRO A 25 -22.21 28.45 -6.33
C PRO A 25 -22.08 29.92 -5.90
N GLY A 26 -20.98 30.23 -5.21
CA GLY A 26 -20.71 31.57 -4.71
C GLY A 26 -19.80 31.61 -3.48
N ALA A 27 -19.33 32.81 -3.15
CA ALA A 27 -18.55 33.02 -1.93
C ALA A 27 -19.43 32.80 -0.69
N GLY A 28 -19.01 31.90 0.20
CA GLY A 28 -19.72 31.60 1.45
C GLY A 28 -21.05 30.86 1.29
N SER A 29 -21.52 30.56 0.07
CA SER A 29 -22.84 29.94 -0.14
C SER A 29 -22.94 28.55 0.48
N LEU A 30 -21.89 27.75 0.39
CA LEU A 30 -21.83 26.42 1.01
C LEU A 30 -21.80 26.52 2.54
N ALA A 31 -21.01 27.45 3.10
CA ALA A 31 -20.95 27.66 4.54
C ALA A 31 -22.31 28.09 5.11
N THR A 32 -23.02 29.01 4.45
CA THR A 32 -24.38 29.41 4.82
C THR A 32 -25.35 28.23 4.71
N ALA A 33 -25.27 27.44 3.64
CA ALA A 33 -26.13 26.26 3.47
C ALA A 33 -25.91 25.22 4.57
N ILE A 34 -24.65 24.98 4.98
CA ILE A 34 -24.31 24.09 6.10
C ILE A 34 -24.89 24.63 7.42
N ALA A 35 -24.74 25.93 7.69
CA ALA A 35 -25.21 26.55 8.93
C ALA A 35 -26.74 26.53 9.09
N GLU A 36 -27.48 26.58 7.97
CA GLU A 36 -28.94 26.55 7.94
C GLU A 36 -29.53 25.13 7.88
N ALA A 37 -28.71 24.10 7.62
CA ALA A 37 -29.16 22.72 7.50
C ALA A 37 -29.39 22.07 8.88
N ALA A 38 -30.40 21.21 8.97
CA ALA A 38 -30.62 20.34 10.11
C ALA A 38 -29.77 19.05 9.98
N PRO A 39 -29.37 18.41 11.09
CA PRO A 39 -28.74 17.10 11.03
C PRO A 39 -29.59 16.08 10.26
N GLY A 40 -28.98 15.42 9.27
CA GLY A 40 -29.62 14.48 8.35
C GLY A 40 -29.95 15.06 6.98
N ASP A 41 -29.89 16.38 6.80
CA ASP A 41 -30.21 17.03 5.53
C ASP A 41 -29.20 16.72 4.40
N VAL A 42 -29.68 16.89 3.17
CA VAL A 42 -28.91 16.71 1.94
C VAL A 42 -28.76 18.05 1.21
N LEU A 43 -27.52 18.52 1.07
CA LEU A 43 -27.15 19.69 0.27
C LEU A 43 -26.73 19.23 -1.12
N THR A 44 -27.49 19.61 -2.15
CA THR A 44 -27.20 19.29 -3.55
C THR A 44 -26.55 20.49 -4.24
N LEU A 45 -25.26 20.38 -4.53
CA LEU A 45 -24.50 21.39 -5.26
C LEU A 45 -24.89 21.40 -6.74
N THR A 46 -24.92 22.59 -7.32
CA THR A 46 -25.03 22.82 -8.76
C THR A 46 -23.64 23.13 -9.33
N ASP A 47 -23.49 23.09 -10.66
CA ASP A 47 -22.20 23.40 -11.29
C ASP A 47 -21.72 24.82 -10.93
N GLY A 48 -20.42 24.95 -10.67
CA GLY A 48 -19.78 26.22 -10.35
C GLY A 48 -18.90 26.14 -9.09
N THR A 49 -18.32 27.27 -8.73
CA THR A 49 -17.33 27.35 -7.65
C THR A 49 -17.95 27.82 -6.34
N TYR A 50 -17.63 27.10 -5.26
CA TYR A 50 -17.96 27.39 -3.87
C TYR A 50 -16.66 27.77 -3.17
N LEU A 51 -16.51 29.04 -2.81
CA LEU A 51 -15.29 29.49 -2.13
C LEU A 51 -15.36 29.10 -0.65
N GLY A 52 -14.44 28.24 -0.23
CA GLY A 52 -14.22 27.77 1.12
C GLY A 52 -13.14 28.58 1.87
N PRO A 53 -12.56 28.04 2.95
CA PRO A 53 -12.80 26.71 3.50
C PRO A 53 -14.18 26.55 4.16
N VAL A 54 -14.62 25.30 4.38
CA VAL A 54 -15.87 25.00 5.09
C VAL A 54 -15.67 23.95 6.17
N VAL A 55 -16.41 24.10 7.28
CA VAL A 55 -16.46 23.11 8.38
C VAL A 55 -17.84 22.47 8.40
N ILE A 56 -17.88 21.14 8.41
CA ILE A 56 -19.10 20.34 8.53
C ILE A 56 -19.18 19.78 9.95
N ASP A 57 -19.94 20.49 10.77
CA ASP A 57 -20.09 20.31 12.22
C ASP A 57 -21.43 19.66 12.62
N ARG A 58 -22.18 19.14 11.64
CA ARG A 58 -23.39 18.35 11.84
C ARG A 58 -23.49 17.23 10.80
N SER A 59 -24.17 16.14 11.12
CA SER A 59 -24.37 15.02 10.19
C SER A 59 -25.14 15.50 8.97
N LEU A 60 -24.52 15.47 7.78
CA LEU A 60 -25.09 15.98 6.53
C LEU A 60 -24.60 15.15 5.35
N ALA A 61 -25.39 15.10 4.29
CA ALA A 61 -24.90 14.72 2.97
C ALA A 61 -24.68 15.96 2.11
N ILE A 62 -23.51 16.11 1.51
CA ILE A 62 -23.23 17.10 0.47
C ILE A 62 -22.94 16.32 -0.80
N VAL A 63 -23.76 16.53 -1.82
CA VAL A 63 -23.69 15.79 -3.08
C VAL A 63 -23.68 16.77 -4.24
N GLY A 64 -22.99 16.45 -5.34
CA GLY A 64 -22.95 17.33 -6.48
C GLY A 64 -22.35 16.67 -7.72
N PRO A 65 -22.48 17.32 -8.88
CA PRO A 65 -21.76 16.93 -10.08
C PRO A 65 -20.27 17.26 -9.95
N ARG A 66 -19.44 16.64 -10.80
CA ARG A 66 -17.99 16.92 -10.86
C ARG A 66 -17.67 18.39 -11.15
N GLY A 67 -18.60 19.12 -11.80
CA GLY A 67 -18.50 20.55 -12.08
C GLY A 67 -18.78 21.48 -10.88
N ALA A 68 -19.27 20.96 -9.76
CA ALA A 68 -19.28 21.68 -8.49
C ALA A 68 -17.87 21.63 -7.88
N VAL A 69 -17.24 22.80 -7.67
CA VAL A 69 -15.86 22.92 -7.20
C VAL A 69 -15.84 23.63 -5.85
N VAL A 70 -15.46 22.94 -4.78
CA VAL A 70 -15.14 23.57 -3.49
C VAL A 70 -13.67 23.95 -3.49
N ASP A 71 -13.38 25.25 -3.42
CA ASP A 71 -12.03 25.81 -3.52
C ASP A 71 -11.61 26.44 -2.19
N GLY A 72 -10.54 25.93 -1.56
CA GLY A 72 -10.01 26.43 -0.28
C GLY A 72 -9.17 27.70 -0.40
N GLN A 73 -9.02 28.27 -1.60
CA GLN A 73 -8.35 29.54 -1.86
C GLN A 73 -6.89 29.62 -1.40
N GLY A 74 -6.21 28.47 -1.28
CA GLY A 74 -4.80 28.36 -0.93
C GLY A 74 -4.50 28.50 0.55
N SER A 75 -5.47 28.31 1.44
CA SER A 75 -5.29 28.43 2.90
C SER A 75 -5.99 27.31 3.66
N GLY A 76 -5.28 26.63 4.57
CA GLY A 76 -5.84 25.60 5.43
C GLY A 76 -6.36 24.37 4.68
N SER A 77 -7.19 23.56 5.34
CA SER A 77 -7.92 22.48 4.69
C SER A 77 -9.19 22.98 4.03
N VAL A 78 -9.56 22.44 2.85
CA VAL A 78 -10.69 22.94 2.06
C VAL A 78 -12.03 22.58 2.72
N ILE A 79 -12.18 21.31 3.11
CA ILE A 79 -13.35 20.79 3.83
C ILE A 79 -12.87 20.10 5.10
N GLU A 80 -13.33 20.57 6.26
CA GLU A 80 -13.08 19.93 7.54
C GLU A 80 -14.36 19.28 8.07
N ILE A 81 -14.31 18.00 8.38
CA ILE A 81 -15.43 17.22 8.92
C ILE A 81 -15.17 17.00 10.41
N THR A 82 -16.05 17.53 11.25
CA THR A 82 -15.96 17.41 12.72
C THR A 82 -17.14 16.68 13.34
N ALA A 83 -18.20 16.42 12.57
CA ALA A 83 -19.37 15.64 12.97
C ALA A 83 -19.40 14.23 12.39
N PRO A 84 -20.05 13.28 13.08
CA PRO A 84 -20.21 11.93 12.57
C PRO A 84 -21.24 11.87 11.43
N ASP A 85 -21.22 10.75 10.70
CA ASP A 85 -22.22 10.41 9.67
C ASP A 85 -22.34 11.46 8.54
N VAL A 86 -21.24 12.17 8.26
CA VAL A 86 -21.15 13.10 7.11
C VAL A 86 -20.85 12.32 5.83
N ARG A 87 -21.50 12.68 4.73
CA ARG A 87 -21.31 12.10 3.41
C ARG A 87 -20.97 13.19 2.39
N LEU A 88 -19.83 13.05 1.71
CA LEU A 88 -19.44 13.88 0.57
C LEU A 88 -19.48 13.03 -0.70
N ALA A 89 -20.15 13.48 -1.77
CA ALA A 89 -20.20 12.70 -3.01
C ALA A 89 -20.21 13.48 -4.33
N GLY A 90 -19.36 13.06 -5.27
CA GLY A 90 -19.46 13.37 -6.70
C GLY A 90 -18.83 14.68 -7.21
N PHE A 91 -18.42 15.59 -6.32
CA PHE A 91 -17.92 16.93 -6.67
C PHE A 91 -16.39 17.04 -6.60
N THR A 92 -15.87 18.21 -6.95
CA THR A 92 -14.42 18.51 -6.96
C THR A 92 -13.99 19.30 -5.74
N VAL A 93 -12.85 18.96 -5.15
CA VAL A 93 -12.23 19.66 -4.01
C VAL A 93 -10.80 20.07 -4.36
N THR A 94 -10.48 21.36 -4.22
CA THR A 94 -9.20 21.92 -4.65
C THR A 94 -8.74 23.09 -3.80
N GLY A 95 -7.47 23.46 -3.92
CA GLY A 95 -6.96 24.72 -3.41
C GLY A 95 -6.78 24.76 -1.90
N SER A 96 -6.36 23.66 -1.27
CA SER A 96 -5.88 23.71 0.12
C SER A 96 -4.66 24.64 0.25
N GLY A 97 -4.30 24.97 1.48
CA GLY A 97 -2.98 25.50 1.81
C GLY A 97 -1.84 24.53 1.48
N ARG A 98 -0.60 24.92 1.79
CA ARG A 98 0.63 24.18 1.48
C ARG A 98 1.48 23.85 2.70
N VAL A 99 0.89 23.93 3.91
CA VAL A 99 1.61 23.70 5.15
C VAL A 99 1.56 22.22 5.52
N ASN A 100 2.67 21.51 5.27
CA ASN A 100 2.84 20.08 5.58
C ASN A 100 2.67 19.80 7.09
N GLN A 101 3.13 20.71 7.95
CA GLN A 101 3.08 20.57 9.41
C GLN A 101 1.64 20.60 9.97
N ASP A 102 0.76 21.36 9.32
CA ASP A 102 -0.65 21.51 9.70
C ASP A 102 -1.54 20.47 9.00
N LEU A 103 -0.96 19.66 8.11
CA LEU A 103 -1.63 18.68 7.27
C LEU A 103 -2.76 19.31 6.43
N ASP A 104 -2.49 20.46 5.81
CA ASP A 104 -3.43 21.09 4.87
C ASP A 104 -3.93 20.06 3.85
N ALA A 105 -5.25 19.84 3.79
CA ALA A 105 -5.85 18.78 2.98
C ALA A 105 -7.02 19.27 2.14
N GLY A 106 -7.34 18.54 1.07
CA GLY A 106 -8.61 18.71 0.38
C GLY A 106 -9.78 18.38 1.31
N VAL A 107 -9.75 17.19 1.91
CA VAL A 107 -10.74 16.80 2.92
C VAL A 107 -10.02 16.35 4.19
N LYS A 108 -10.35 16.95 5.32
CA LYS A 108 -9.85 16.57 6.64
C LYS A 108 -10.98 16.01 7.48
N ILE A 109 -10.80 14.80 8.01
CA ILE A 109 -11.77 14.09 8.86
C ILE A 109 -11.19 14.03 10.26
N GLU A 110 -11.69 14.87 11.14
CA GLU A 110 -11.16 15.02 12.49
C GLU A 110 -11.63 13.91 13.43
N LYS A 111 -10.96 13.82 14.58
CA LYS A 111 -11.37 12.92 15.66
C LYS A 111 -12.81 13.23 16.10
N GLY A 112 -13.66 12.20 16.09
CA GLY A 112 -15.09 12.31 16.40
C GLY A 112 -16.00 12.38 15.17
N ALA A 113 -15.44 12.62 13.99
CA ALA A 113 -16.14 12.50 12.70
C ALA A 113 -16.25 11.03 12.26
N ASP A 114 -16.83 10.20 13.13
CA ASP A 114 -16.97 8.76 12.90
C ASP A 114 -17.95 8.47 11.76
N ARG A 115 -17.71 7.40 11.02
CA ARG A 115 -18.54 6.92 9.89
C ARG A 115 -18.69 7.94 8.76
N ALA A 116 -17.76 8.90 8.67
CA ALA A 116 -17.68 9.81 7.53
C ALA A 116 -17.48 9.02 6.22
N ARG A 117 -18.13 9.48 5.14
CA ARG A 117 -18.08 8.87 3.80
C ARG A 117 -17.63 9.90 2.78
N VAL A 118 -16.51 9.65 2.12
CA VAL A 118 -15.95 10.49 1.06
C VAL A 118 -15.92 9.69 -0.22
N GLU A 119 -16.81 10.00 -1.16
CA GLU A 119 -17.12 9.11 -2.27
C GLU A 119 -17.05 9.82 -3.63
N LYS A 120 -16.32 9.24 -4.58
CA LYS A 120 -16.35 9.71 -5.98
C LYS A 120 -16.01 11.20 -6.15
N LEU A 121 -15.17 11.74 -5.25
CA LEU A 121 -14.66 13.10 -5.40
C LEU A 121 -13.49 13.12 -6.39
N LEU A 122 -13.35 14.25 -7.09
CA LEU A 122 -12.07 14.63 -7.68
C LEU A 122 -11.34 15.51 -6.66
N VAL A 123 -10.19 15.06 -6.17
CA VAL A 123 -9.37 15.80 -5.20
C VAL A 123 -8.05 16.17 -5.87
N THR A 124 -7.85 17.46 -6.13
CA THR A 124 -6.72 17.95 -6.93
C THR A 124 -6.17 19.25 -6.39
N GLY A 125 -4.89 19.54 -6.65
CA GLY A 125 -4.31 20.84 -6.28
C GLY A 125 -4.25 21.10 -4.78
N ASN A 126 -4.24 20.03 -3.97
CA ASN A 126 -4.16 20.08 -2.51
C ASN A 126 -2.79 19.58 -2.04
N MET A 127 -2.37 20.02 -0.86
CA MET A 127 -1.13 19.59 -0.22
C MET A 127 -1.21 18.11 0.15
N HIS A 128 -2.18 17.74 0.98
CA HIS A 128 -2.65 16.36 1.14
C HIS A 128 -4.00 16.19 0.44
N GLY A 129 -4.29 15.01 -0.11
CA GLY A 129 -5.59 14.74 -0.72
C GLY A 129 -6.69 14.64 0.33
N ILE A 130 -6.71 13.52 1.07
CA ILE A 130 -7.66 13.23 2.14
C ILE A 130 -6.90 12.86 3.41
N ASP A 131 -7.12 13.57 4.51
CA ASP A 131 -6.56 13.28 5.83
C ASP A 131 -7.65 12.70 6.75
N VAL A 132 -7.48 11.44 7.16
CA VAL A 132 -8.32 10.75 8.14
C VAL A 132 -7.61 10.80 9.49
N HIS A 133 -7.95 11.80 10.29
CA HIS A 133 -7.23 12.17 11.51
C HIS A 133 -8.03 11.89 12.79
N GLY A 134 -8.28 10.61 13.03
CA GLY A 134 -8.92 10.09 14.25
C GLY A 134 -10.38 9.68 14.06
N GLY A 135 -10.99 9.95 12.90
CA GLY A 135 -12.34 9.49 12.57
C GLY A 135 -12.39 7.96 12.46
N ARG A 136 -13.34 7.32 13.14
CA ARG A 136 -13.47 5.85 13.16
C ARG A 136 -14.42 5.37 12.08
N ASP A 137 -14.20 4.15 11.58
CA ASP A 137 -15.09 3.48 10.63
C ASP A 137 -15.41 4.32 9.39
N THR A 138 -14.43 5.13 8.96
CA THR A 138 -14.57 6.04 7.80
C THR A 138 -14.48 5.25 6.50
N VAL A 139 -15.16 5.74 5.47
CA VAL A 139 -15.16 5.14 4.14
C VAL A 139 -14.71 6.17 3.12
N VAL A 140 -13.59 5.90 2.45
CA VAL A 140 -13.07 6.72 1.37
C VAL A 140 -13.03 5.84 0.12
N THR A 141 -14.00 6.04 -0.79
CA THR A 141 -14.21 5.12 -1.91
C THR A 141 -14.40 5.79 -3.26
N GLY A 142 -13.76 5.22 -4.29
CA GLY A 142 -13.95 5.65 -5.67
C GLY A 142 -13.45 7.07 -5.97
N ASN A 143 -12.58 7.64 -5.14
CA ASN A 143 -12.06 8.99 -5.34
C ASN A 143 -10.91 8.98 -6.34
N GLU A 144 -10.78 10.08 -7.10
CA GLU A 144 -9.64 10.35 -7.96
C GLU A 144 -8.80 11.45 -7.31
N ILE A 145 -7.60 11.10 -6.84
CA ILE A 145 -6.72 11.99 -6.08
C ILE A 145 -5.47 12.28 -6.92
N ILE A 146 -5.31 13.54 -7.32
CA ILE A 146 -4.18 14.03 -8.10
C ILE A 146 -3.36 14.97 -7.22
N GLY A 147 -2.25 14.45 -6.68
CA GLY A 147 -1.35 15.16 -5.80
C GLY A 147 -0.49 16.21 -6.52
N THR A 148 0.27 16.97 -5.73
CA THR A 148 1.23 17.94 -6.28
C THR A 148 2.45 17.25 -6.89
N ASP A 149 3.01 17.84 -7.94
CA ASP A 149 4.17 17.30 -8.65
C ASP A 149 5.44 18.14 -8.40
N SER A 150 5.67 18.56 -7.14
CA SER A 150 6.88 19.31 -6.76
C SER A 150 8.15 18.53 -7.14
N PRO A 151 9.19 19.14 -7.73
CA PRO A 151 10.42 18.42 -8.08
C PRO A 151 11.10 17.70 -6.91
N ARG A 152 10.86 18.16 -5.68
CA ARG A 152 11.36 17.52 -4.46
C ARG A 152 10.27 16.66 -3.84
N MET A 153 10.49 15.34 -3.82
CA MET A 153 9.51 14.36 -3.34
C MET A 153 9.07 14.63 -1.89
N ASN A 154 9.99 15.03 -1.02
CA ASN A 154 9.71 15.26 0.40
C ASN A 154 8.87 16.51 0.69
N GLU A 155 8.78 17.45 -0.27
CA GLU A 155 7.93 18.65 -0.15
C GLU A 155 6.47 18.38 -0.55
N ARG A 156 6.17 17.21 -1.12
CA ARG A 156 4.81 16.82 -1.49
C ARG A 156 4.08 16.27 -0.26
N GLY A 157 2.76 16.44 -0.21
CA GLY A 157 1.91 15.72 0.74
C GLY A 157 1.43 14.37 0.20
N ASN A 158 0.71 13.63 1.03
CA ASN A 158 0.24 12.27 0.72
C ASN A 158 -1.13 12.32 0.03
N GLY A 159 -1.44 11.31 -0.78
CA GLY A 159 -2.78 11.14 -1.37
C GLY A 159 -3.85 10.94 -0.30
N ILE A 160 -3.68 9.90 0.52
CA ILE A 160 -4.50 9.64 1.71
C ILE A 160 -3.58 9.48 2.92
N TYR A 161 -3.80 10.30 3.95
CA TYR A 161 -3.17 10.14 5.26
C TYR A 161 -4.19 9.50 6.22
N VAL A 162 -3.80 8.45 6.95
CA VAL A 162 -4.61 7.85 8.02
C VAL A 162 -3.82 7.89 9.32
N TRP A 163 -4.32 8.63 10.31
CA TRP A 163 -3.73 8.70 11.65
C TRP A 163 -4.73 8.23 12.70
N ASN A 164 -4.38 7.23 13.52
CA ASN A 164 -5.17 6.79 14.67
C ASN A 164 -6.68 6.61 14.40
N SER A 165 -7.01 6.05 13.24
CA SER A 165 -8.38 5.99 12.68
C SER A 165 -8.79 4.54 12.41
N PRO A 166 -9.16 3.78 13.47
CA PRO A 166 -9.47 2.37 13.32
C PRO A 166 -10.75 2.11 12.53
N GLY A 167 -10.80 1.00 11.81
CA GLY A 167 -11.98 0.64 11.00
C GLY A 167 -12.06 1.34 9.65
N THR A 168 -11.04 2.09 9.25
CA THR A 168 -11.04 2.84 7.99
C THR A 168 -11.08 1.89 6.78
N LEU A 169 -11.98 2.15 5.84
CA LEU A 169 -12.07 1.49 4.54
C LEU A 169 -11.60 2.46 3.44
N LEU A 170 -10.49 2.13 2.78
CA LEU A 170 -10.02 2.82 1.58
C LEU A 170 -10.20 1.89 0.39
N GLU A 171 -11.17 2.18 -0.48
CA GLU A 171 -11.58 1.26 -1.53
C GLU A 171 -11.64 1.90 -2.92
N ASN A 172 -11.08 1.23 -3.93
CA ASN A 172 -11.22 1.61 -5.34
C ASN A 172 -10.85 3.06 -5.64
N ASN A 173 -9.91 3.64 -4.88
CA ASN A 173 -9.40 4.99 -5.16
C ASN A 173 -8.29 4.94 -6.21
N PHE A 174 -8.23 5.97 -7.04
CA PHE A 174 -7.12 6.21 -7.96
C PHE A 174 -6.26 7.35 -7.41
N ILE A 175 -4.98 7.10 -7.18
CA ILE A 175 -4.05 8.07 -6.59
C ILE A 175 -2.84 8.24 -7.49
N ARG A 176 -2.54 9.48 -7.88
CA ARG A 176 -1.41 9.81 -8.73
C ARG A 176 -0.73 11.09 -8.29
N PHE A 177 0.61 11.11 -8.34
CA PHE A 177 1.44 12.23 -7.86
C PHE A 177 1.23 12.54 -6.37
N GLY A 178 2.04 13.46 -5.84
CA GLY A 178 2.24 13.60 -4.40
C GLY A 178 3.42 12.77 -3.91
N ARG A 179 3.49 12.58 -2.59
CA ARG A 179 4.55 11.83 -1.91
C ARG A 179 4.21 10.35 -1.80
N ASP A 180 3.34 9.98 -0.86
CA ASP A 180 2.88 8.60 -0.68
C ASP A 180 1.41 8.48 -1.08
N GLY A 181 1.00 7.35 -1.63
CA GLY A 181 -0.38 7.08 -2.03
C GLY A 181 -1.28 6.97 -0.81
N ILE A 182 -1.09 5.92 -0.02
CA ILE A 182 -1.74 5.71 1.28
C ILE A 182 -0.66 5.65 2.35
N PHE A 183 -0.64 6.65 3.23
CA PHE A 183 0.21 6.64 4.42
C PHE A 183 -0.64 6.40 5.67
N SER A 184 -0.43 5.27 6.34
CA SER A 184 -1.19 4.87 7.52
C SER A 184 -0.30 4.75 8.72
N ASN A 185 -0.55 5.58 9.74
CA ASN A 185 0.26 5.68 10.95
C ASN A 185 -0.58 5.44 12.22
N ALA A 186 -0.07 4.60 13.12
CA ALA A 186 -0.67 4.33 14.44
C ALA A 186 -2.16 3.95 14.38
N SER A 187 -2.59 3.21 13.35
CA SER A 187 -3.99 2.82 13.11
C SER A 187 -4.18 1.29 13.13
N SER A 188 -5.43 0.82 13.18
CA SER A 188 -5.71 -0.63 13.27
C SER A 188 -7.07 -1.06 12.73
N ASN A 189 -7.21 -2.34 12.40
CA ASN A 189 -8.48 -2.94 11.94
C ASN A 189 -9.05 -2.26 10.68
N SER A 190 -8.17 -1.81 9.79
CA SER A 190 -8.54 -1.13 8.54
C SER A 190 -8.45 -2.06 7.33
N ILE A 191 -9.10 -1.68 6.23
CA ILE A 191 -9.08 -2.41 4.96
C ILE A 191 -8.76 -1.43 3.83
N TYR A 192 -7.65 -1.64 3.14
CA TYR A 192 -7.24 -0.85 1.98
C TYR A 192 -7.26 -1.79 0.77
N ARG A 193 -8.26 -1.65 -0.12
CA ARG A 193 -8.46 -2.61 -1.21
C ARG A 193 -8.82 -2.03 -2.56
N GLY A 194 -8.37 -2.69 -3.62
CA GLY A 194 -8.71 -2.31 -5.00
C GLY A 194 -8.21 -0.93 -5.44
N ASN A 195 -7.28 -0.31 -4.70
CA ASN A 195 -6.77 1.02 -5.03
C ASN A 195 -5.68 0.92 -6.10
N VAL A 196 -5.60 1.92 -6.98
CA VAL A 196 -4.56 2.05 -8.01
C VAL A 196 -3.70 3.27 -7.68
N MET A 197 -2.39 3.06 -7.52
CA MET A 197 -1.45 4.08 -7.04
C MET A 197 -0.24 4.17 -7.97
N ARG A 198 0.02 5.37 -8.53
CA ARG A 198 1.03 5.56 -9.58
C ARG A 198 1.85 6.84 -9.40
N ASP A 199 3.10 6.80 -9.86
CA ASP A 199 3.99 7.97 -9.92
C ASP A 199 4.22 8.65 -8.55
N LEU A 200 4.34 7.84 -7.50
CA LEU A 200 4.53 8.22 -6.10
C LEU A 200 5.89 7.75 -5.59
N ARG A 201 6.26 8.20 -4.39
CA ARG A 201 7.29 7.56 -3.59
C ARG A 201 6.84 6.17 -3.19
N PHE A 202 5.87 6.04 -2.28
CA PHE A 202 5.34 4.75 -1.83
C PHE A 202 3.87 4.61 -2.21
N ALA A 203 3.44 3.49 -2.79
CA ALA A 203 2.01 3.24 -3.00
C ALA A 203 1.29 3.06 -1.65
N VAL A 204 1.76 2.13 -0.83
CA VAL A 204 1.26 1.95 0.55
C VAL A 204 2.43 2.02 1.52
N HIS A 205 2.29 2.87 2.54
CA HIS A 205 3.30 3.09 3.58
C HIS A 205 2.66 2.97 4.96
N PHE A 206 3.00 1.89 5.66
CA PHE A 206 2.52 1.63 7.03
C PHE A 206 3.59 1.99 8.04
N MET A 207 3.18 2.69 9.10
CA MET A 207 3.96 2.92 10.31
C MET A 207 3.11 2.54 11.52
N TYR A 208 3.58 1.59 12.33
CA TYR A 208 2.92 1.23 13.60
C TYR A 208 1.45 0.79 13.46
N THR A 209 1.13 0.00 12.42
CA THR A 209 -0.24 -0.48 12.19
C THR A 209 -0.50 -1.87 12.78
N ARG A 210 -1.77 -2.22 12.99
CA ARG A 210 -2.16 -3.55 13.50
C ARG A 210 -3.40 -4.10 12.82
N ASN A 211 -3.42 -5.40 12.51
CA ASN A 211 -4.59 -6.10 11.98
C ASN A 211 -5.22 -5.36 10.80
N THR A 212 -4.40 -4.87 9.87
CA THR A 212 -4.84 -4.08 8.71
C THR A 212 -4.63 -4.89 7.45
N GLU A 213 -5.64 -4.89 6.59
CA GLU A 213 -5.61 -5.58 5.30
C GLU A 213 -5.27 -4.62 4.17
N VAL A 214 -4.35 -5.04 3.31
CA VAL A 214 -3.99 -4.42 2.04
C VAL A 214 -4.23 -5.48 0.97
N SER A 215 -5.34 -5.39 0.23
CA SER A 215 -5.75 -6.45 -0.70
C SER A 215 -6.15 -5.99 -2.09
N GLY A 216 -5.70 -6.69 -3.13
CA GLY A 216 -6.08 -6.39 -4.52
C GLY A 216 -5.67 -5.00 -5.01
N ASN A 217 -4.70 -4.35 -4.37
CA ASN A 217 -4.22 -3.03 -4.78
C ASN A 217 -3.15 -3.15 -5.87
N ILE A 218 -3.00 -2.10 -6.66
CA ILE A 218 -2.09 -2.05 -7.79
C ILE A 218 -1.16 -0.85 -7.65
N SER A 219 0.13 -1.12 -7.55
CA SER A 219 1.23 -0.15 -7.51
C SER A 219 1.95 -0.15 -8.86
N ILE A 220 2.14 1.02 -9.47
CA ILE A 220 2.73 1.13 -10.82
C ILE A 220 3.73 2.28 -10.87
N GLY A 221 4.99 1.98 -11.16
CA GLY A 221 6.01 2.99 -11.43
C GLY A 221 6.28 3.92 -10.24
N ASN A 222 6.13 3.44 -9.01
CA ASN A 222 6.46 4.17 -7.79
C ASN A 222 7.93 3.94 -7.40
N HIS A 223 8.47 4.69 -6.43
CA HIS A 223 9.79 4.36 -5.87
C HIS A 223 9.74 3.03 -5.10
N LEU A 224 8.63 2.77 -4.41
CA LEU A 224 8.35 1.54 -3.67
C LEU A 224 6.86 1.19 -3.77
N GLY A 225 6.54 -0.09 -3.94
CA GLY A 225 5.17 -0.56 -3.91
C GLY A 225 4.57 -0.56 -2.51
N PHE A 226 4.79 -1.64 -1.77
CA PHE A 226 4.18 -1.87 -0.46
C PHE A 226 5.24 -1.87 0.65
N ALA A 227 5.31 -0.79 1.43
CA ALA A 227 6.18 -0.65 2.58
C ALA A 227 5.42 -0.92 3.89
N ILE A 228 5.61 -2.11 4.46
CA ILE A 228 4.99 -2.52 5.71
C ILE A 228 6.00 -2.39 6.85
N MET A 229 5.92 -1.30 7.62
CA MET A 229 6.91 -0.97 8.65
C MET A 229 6.31 -0.99 10.06
N PHE A 230 7.06 -1.56 11.01
CA PHE A 230 6.75 -1.59 12.45
C PHE A 230 5.33 -2.08 12.77
N SER A 231 4.81 -3.02 11.98
CA SER A 231 3.40 -3.41 11.99
C SER A 231 3.20 -4.87 12.40
N ASN A 232 2.01 -5.20 12.90
CA ASN A 232 1.71 -6.55 13.38
C ASN A 232 0.39 -7.08 12.83
N GLN A 233 0.37 -8.36 12.43
CA GLN A 233 -0.83 -9.03 11.86
C GLN A 233 -1.37 -8.32 10.61
N ALA A 234 -0.49 -7.79 9.77
CA ALA A 234 -0.89 -7.24 8.47
C ALA A 234 -1.29 -8.37 7.51
N LYS A 235 -2.32 -8.15 6.71
CA LYS A 235 -2.72 -9.06 5.63
C LYS A 235 -2.45 -8.38 4.30
N ILE A 236 -1.47 -8.87 3.55
CA ILE A 236 -1.04 -8.32 2.27
C ILE A 236 -1.41 -9.34 1.19
N LEU A 237 -2.58 -9.17 0.60
CA LEU A 237 -3.25 -10.22 -0.17
C LEU A 237 -3.48 -9.82 -1.62
N SER A 238 -3.00 -10.62 -2.59
CA SER A 238 -3.35 -10.45 -4.00
C SER A 238 -3.03 -9.05 -4.57
N ASN A 239 -2.00 -8.37 -4.05
CA ASN A 239 -1.58 -7.07 -4.57
C ASN A 239 -0.62 -7.25 -5.76
N ILE A 240 -0.56 -6.22 -6.60
CA ILE A 240 0.26 -6.20 -7.81
C ILE A 240 1.19 -4.98 -7.76
N SER A 241 2.49 -5.20 -7.88
CA SER A 241 3.53 -4.16 -7.99
C SER A 241 4.24 -4.30 -9.35
N LEU A 242 4.14 -3.24 -10.17
CA LEU A 242 4.57 -3.23 -11.57
C LEU A 242 5.55 -2.08 -11.82
N GLY A 243 6.81 -2.41 -12.09
CA GLY A 243 7.82 -1.42 -12.43
C GLY A 243 8.14 -0.44 -11.30
N ASP A 244 7.90 -0.82 -10.04
CA ASP A 244 8.37 -0.04 -8.89
C ASP A 244 9.90 -0.09 -8.80
N ARG A 245 10.54 0.99 -8.36
CA ARG A 245 12.00 1.18 -8.50
C ARG A 245 12.83 0.32 -7.57
N ASP A 246 12.68 0.52 -6.26
CA ASP A 246 13.61 -0.01 -5.25
C ASP A 246 13.09 -1.31 -4.62
N HIS A 247 11.83 -1.30 -4.17
CA HIS A 247 11.20 -2.49 -3.60
C HIS A 247 9.76 -2.65 -4.08
N GLY A 248 9.36 -3.88 -4.39
CA GLY A 248 7.97 -4.17 -4.73
C GLY A 248 7.16 -4.40 -3.46
N LEU A 249 7.70 -5.22 -2.57
CA LEU A 249 7.15 -5.45 -1.24
C LEU A 249 8.28 -5.45 -0.19
N MET A 250 8.11 -4.66 0.87
CA MET A 250 9.04 -4.55 1.99
C MET A 250 8.33 -4.88 3.31
N LEU A 251 8.91 -5.81 4.07
CA LEU A 251 8.56 -6.12 5.45
C LEU A 251 9.70 -5.67 6.36
N ASN A 252 9.48 -4.60 7.13
CA ASN A 252 10.50 -4.02 8.00
C ASN A 252 9.97 -3.91 9.44
N TYR A 253 10.52 -4.68 10.38
CA TYR A 253 9.91 -4.85 11.71
C TYR A 253 8.42 -5.26 11.63
N ALA A 254 8.04 -5.99 10.58
CA ALA A 254 6.69 -6.49 10.36
C ALA A 254 6.55 -7.93 10.89
N ASN A 255 5.56 -8.18 11.74
CA ASN A 255 5.44 -9.45 12.44
C ASN A 255 4.06 -10.09 12.30
N ASN A 256 4.04 -11.42 12.29
CA ASN A 256 2.81 -12.22 12.19
C ASN A 256 1.95 -11.84 10.97
N ALA A 257 2.56 -11.37 9.89
CA ALA A 257 1.89 -10.97 8.68
C ALA A 257 1.56 -12.16 7.78
N ASP A 258 0.48 -12.03 7.02
CA ASP A 258 0.08 -12.93 5.94
C ASP A 258 0.33 -12.23 4.61
N VAL A 259 1.30 -12.71 3.84
CA VAL A 259 1.71 -12.17 2.55
C VAL A 259 1.43 -13.22 1.49
N THR A 260 0.24 -13.15 0.89
CA THR A 260 -0.27 -14.23 0.05
C THR A 260 -0.78 -13.75 -1.31
N GLY A 261 -0.42 -14.46 -2.38
CA GLY A 261 -1.00 -14.21 -3.71
C GLY A 261 -0.49 -12.95 -4.41
N ASN A 262 0.57 -12.30 -3.93
CA ASN A 262 1.04 -11.03 -4.49
C ASN A 262 1.91 -11.25 -5.73
N LEU A 263 1.88 -10.30 -6.66
CA LEU A 263 2.74 -10.23 -7.84
C LEU A 263 3.67 -9.03 -7.73
N VAL A 264 4.96 -9.24 -7.92
CA VAL A 264 5.93 -8.18 -8.14
C VAL A 264 6.68 -8.47 -9.44
N ARG A 265 6.66 -7.52 -10.38
CA ARG A 265 7.45 -7.61 -11.62
C ARG A 265 7.83 -6.25 -12.19
N GLY A 266 8.71 -6.26 -13.20
CA GLY A 266 9.03 -5.07 -14.01
C GLY A 266 10.35 -4.38 -13.68
N GLY A 267 11.37 -5.14 -13.22
CA GLY A 267 12.74 -4.60 -13.09
C GLY A 267 13.06 -3.92 -11.76
N THR A 268 12.24 -4.14 -10.73
CA THR A 268 12.50 -3.64 -9.38
C THR A 268 13.83 -4.14 -8.82
N LYS A 269 14.57 -3.30 -8.09
CA LYS A 269 15.86 -3.70 -7.49
C LYS A 269 15.71 -4.91 -6.57
N LYS A 270 14.69 -4.92 -5.70
CA LYS A 270 14.36 -6.06 -4.82
C LYS A 270 12.87 -6.35 -4.89
N CYS A 271 12.49 -7.55 -5.31
CA CYS A 271 11.09 -7.96 -5.38
C CYS A 271 10.47 -8.01 -3.97
N LEU A 272 11.10 -8.77 -3.08
CA LEU A 272 10.75 -8.88 -1.67
C LEU A 272 11.95 -8.52 -0.78
N PHE A 273 11.75 -7.61 0.17
CA PHE A 273 12.76 -7.29 1.19
C PHE A 273 12.23 -7.55 2.59
N ILE A 274 12.99 -8.33 3.37
CA ILE A 274 12.64 -8.74 4.73
C ILE A 274 13.77 -8.30 5.67
N TYR A 275 13.44 -7.37 6.56
CA TYR A 275 14.35 -6.81 7.56
C TYR A 275 13.73 -6.91 8.95
N ASN A 276 14.40 -7.65 9.84
CA ASN A 276 13.98 -7.90 11.22
C ASN A 276 12.47 -8.18 11.38
N ALA A 277 11.95 -9.06 10.52
CA ALA A 277 10.53 -9.37 10.42
C ALA A 277 10.32 -10.86 10.75
N HIS A 278 9.39 -11.16 11.65
CA HIS A 278 9.28 -12.50 12.24
C HIS A 278 7.86 -13.09 12.14
N LYS A 279 7.81 -14.43 12.09
CA LYS A 279 6.56 -15.21 12.12
C LYS A 279 5.59 -14.88 10.98
N ASN A 280 6.11 -14.44 9.85
CA ASN A 280 5.29 -14.12 8.69
C ASN A 280 5.05 -15.36 7.83
N LEU A 281 3.87 -15.45 7.25
CA LEU A 281 3.54 -16.39 6.18
C LEU A 281 3.73 -15.69 4.85
N ILE A 282 4.53 -16.28 3.96
CA ILE A 282 4.78 -15.78 2.61
C ILE A 282 4.47 -16.92 1.66
N TRP A 283 3.26 -16.90 1.11
CA TRP A 283 2.63 -18.03 0.42
C TRP A 283 2.17 -17.65 -0.99
N ASP A 284 2.41 -18.50 -2.01
CA ASP A 284 1.90 -18.35 -3.39
C ASP A 284 2.05 -16.92 -3.93
N ASN A 285 3.22 -16.29 -3.73
CA ASN A 285 3.55 -15.02 -4.38
C ASN A 285 4.39 -15.28 -5.64
N ARG A 286 4.35 -14.35 -6.60
CA ARG A 286 5.18 -14.37 -7.79
C ARG A 286 6.12 -13.17 -7.81
N PHE A 287 7.42 -13.45 -7.83
CA PHE A 287 8.49 -12.47 -7.84
C PHE A 287 9.31 -12.63 -9.14
N GLU A 288 9.13 -11.71 -10.08
CA GLU A 288 9.57 -11.89 -11.45
C GLU A 288 10.40 -10.73 -12.01
N GLY A 289 11.56 -11.06 -12.61
CA GLY A 289 12.36 -10.09 -13.35
C GLY A 289 12.98 -8.98 -12.49
N CYS A 290 13.21 -9.24 -11.20
CA CYS A 290 13.82 -8.30 -10.27
C CYS A 290 15.36 -8.42 -10.24
N GLY A 291 16.03 -7.38 -9.75
CA GLY A 291 17.46 -7.43 -9.45
C GLY A 291 17.79 -8.51 -8.41
N ILE A 292 17.02 -8.54 -7.32
CA ILE A 292 17.02 -9.59 -6.30
C ILE A 292 15.58 -10.08 -6.11
N GLY A 293 15.33 -11.39 -6.18
CA GLY A 293 14.01 -11.99 -5.93
C GLY A 293 13.56 -11.80 -4.49
N ILE A 294 14.37 -12.25 -3.54
CA ILE A 294 14.18 -12.00 -2.10
C ILE A 294 15.49 -11.63 -1.43
N HIS A 295 15.49 -10.50 -0.70
CA HIS A 295 16.58 -10.12 0.19
C HIS A 295 16.13 -10.28 1.64
N PHE A 296 16.75 -11.22 2.35
CA PHE A 296 16.38 -11.64 3.69
C PHE A 296 17.54 -11.37 4.65
N THR A 297 17.35 -10.48 5.63
CA THR A 297 18.43 -9.98 6.48
C THR A 297 17.97 -9.64 7.91
N ALA A 298 18.92 -9.16 8.72
CA ALA A 298 18.72 -8.59 10.06
C ALA A 298 18.02 -9.52 11.05
N GLY A 299 18.38 -10.81 11.04
CA GLY A 299 17.90 -11.76 12.05
C GLY A 299 16.41 -12.09 11.97
N SER A 300 15.78 -11.87 10.80
CA SER A 300 14.39 -12.29 10.55
C SER A 300 14.22 -13.79 10.80
N GLU A 301 13.19 -14.19 11.55
CA GLU A 301 13.07 -15.55 12.10
C GLU A 301 11.63 -16.09 12.05
N LYS A 302 11.51 -17.42 11.98
CA LYS A 302 10.22 -18.14 12.01
C LYS A 302 9.26 -17.75 10.88
N ASN A 303 9.77 -17.24 9.77
CA ASN A 303 8.97 -16.98 8.58
C ASN A 303 8.79 -18.29 7.80
N ALA A 304 7.58 -18.53 7.31
CA ALA A 304 7.28 -19.64 6.42
C ALA A 304 7.25 -19.12 4.97
N LEU A 305 8.11 -19.68 4.11
CA LEU A 305 8.19 -19.33 2.68
C LEU A 305 7.93 -20.60 1.86
N THR A 306 6.77 -20.69 1.24
CA THR A 306 6.33 -21.87 0.45
C THR A 306 5.37 -21.47 -0.66
N GLY A 307 5.31 -22.23 -1.75
CA GLY A 307 4.39 -22.00 -2.88
C GLY A 307 4.75 -20.82 -3.78
N ASN A 308 5.79 -20.05 -3.44
CA ASN A 308 6.15 -18.86 -4.21
C ASN A 308 6.84 -19.24 -5.52
N ALA A 309 6.84 -18.32 -6.48
CA ALA A 309 7.55 -18.46 -7.74
C ALA A 309 8.56 -17.33 -7.93
N PHE A 310 9.84 -17.69 -8.01
CA PHE A 310 10.96 -16.78 -8.25
C PHE A 310 11.47 -16.97 -9.68
N ILE A 311 11.18 -16.01 -10.55
CA ILE A 311 11.29 -16.17 -12.00
C ILE A 311 12.17 -15.09 -12.60
N ALA A 312 13.22 -15.49 -13.32
CA ALA A 312 14.09 -14.61 -14.08
C ALA A 312 14.63 -13.41 -13.29
N ASN A 313 14.80 -13.56 -11.97
CA ASN A 313 15.50 -12.57 -11.16
C ASN A 313 17.00 -12.71 -11.41
N ARG A 314 17.74 -11.58 -11.41
CA ARG A 314 19.20 -11.63 -11.62
C ARG A 314 19.90 -12.41 -10.50
N GLU A 315 19.42 -12.24 -9.27
CA GLU A 315 19.81 -13.02 -8.09
C GLU A 315 18.51 -13.48 -7.41
N GLN A 316 18.26 -14.78 -7.30
CA GLN A 316 16.99 -15.25 -6.72
C GLN A 316 16.89 -14.90 -5.24
N VAL A 317 17.97 -15.11 -4.50
CA VAL A 317 17.99 -14.97 -3.04
C VAL A 317 19.27 -14.28 -2.61
N LYS A 318 19.14 -13.26 -1.77
CA LYS A 318 20.22 -12.70 -0.97
C LYS A 318 19.90 -12.95 0.49
N TYR A 319 20.54 -13.94 1.10
CA TYR A 319 20.34 -14.28 2.52
C TYR A 319 21.54 -13.86 3.35
N VAL A 320 21.33 -12.93 4.28
CA VAL A 320 22.36 -12.46 5.20
C VAL A 320 22.06 -12.99 6.60
N GLY A 321 22.66 -14.12 6.95
CA GLY A 321 22.62 -14.68 8.30
C GLY A 321 23.37 -16.01 8.40
N THR A 322 23.45 -16.54 9.62
CA THR A 322 24.30 -17.69 9.98
C THR A 322 23.52 -18.96 10.27
N ARG A 323 22.19 -18.96 10.11
CA ARG A 323 21.32 -20.10 10.40
C ARG A 323 20.90 -20.83 9.13
N ASN A 324 20.54 -22.11 9.28
CA ASN A 324 19.90 -22.87 8.21
C ASN A 324 18.39 -22.58 8.22
N MET A 325 17.86 -22.14 7.08
CA MET A 325 16.42 -22.01 6.85
C MET A 325 15.94 -23.09 5.90
N GLU A 326 14.82 -23.71 6.27
CA GLU A 326 14.02 -24.53 5.38
C GLU A 326 12.91 -23.66 4.79
N TRP A 327 12.90 -23.54 3.46
CA TRP A 327 11.89 -22.83 2.68
C TRP A 327 11.02 -23.84 1.92
N SER A 328 10.54 -24.83 2.66
CA SER A 328 9.43 -25.68 2.30
C SER A 328 8.58 -25.97 3.54
N HIS A 329 7.31 -26.29 3.32
CA HIS A 329 6.39 -26.63 4.40
C HIS A 329 5.54 -27.82 3.95
N GLU A 330 5.46 -28.85 4.79
CA GLU A 330 4.66 -30.07 4.55
C GLU A 330 4.87 -30.68 3.15
N GLY A 331 6.13 -30.72 2.68
CA GLY A 331 6.47 -31.29 1.37
C GLY A 331 6.17 -30.38 0.18
N ARG A 332 5.87 -29.09 0.42
CA ARG A 332 5.68 -28.08 -0.64
C ARG A 332 6.69 -26.95 -0.47
N GLY A 333 7.57 -26.77 -1.46
CA GLY A 333 8.55 -25.70 -1.56
C GLY A 333 8.12 -24.57 -2.48
N ASN A 334 9.09 -23.93 -3.13
CA ASN A 334 8.91 -22.81 -4.05
C ASN A 334 9.39 -23.21 -5.46
N PHE A 335 8.93 -22.48 -6.47
CA PHE A 335 9.44 -22.59 -7.83
C PHE A 335 10.62 -21.64 -8.05
N TRP A 336 11.69 -22.13 -8.67
CA TRP A 336 12.92 -21.39 -8.95
C TRP A 336 13.29 -21.56 -10.42
N SER A 337 13.26 -20.47 -11.21
CA SER A 337 13.49 -20.56 -12.66
C SER A 337 14.91 -20.97 -13.08
N ASP A 338 15.87 -20.84 -12.17
CA ASP A 338 17.29 -21.17 -12.33
C ASP A 338 17.67 -22.50 -11.66
N HIS A 339 16.69 -23.28 -11.19
CA HIS A 339 16.92 -24.62 -10.69
C HIS A 339 16.81 -25.66 -11.82
N PRO A 340 17.94 -26.25 -12.27
CA PRO A 340 17.90 -27.36 -13.22
C PRO A 340 17.46 -28.63 -12.48
N ALA A 341 16.15 -28.89 -12.48
CA ALA A 341 15.51 -29.99 -11.76
C ALA A 341 14.91 -31.04 -12.69
N PHE A 342 14.79 -32.25 -12.17
CA PHE A 342 14.03 -33.35 -12.75
C PHE A 342 12.98 -33.81 -11.74
N ASP A 343 11.88 -34.32 -12.27
CA ASP A 343 10.80 -34.95 -11.52
C ASP A 343 10.54 -36.31 -12.20
N LEU A 344 11.23 -37.34 -11.71
CA LEU A 344 11.17 -38.69 -12.26
C LEU A 344 9.92 -39.44 -11.82
N ASN A 345 9.33 -39.05 -10.69
CA ASN A 345 8.18 -39.71 -10.10
C ASN A 345 6.84 -39.11 -10.58
N GLY A 346 6.87 -37.91 -11.18
CA GLY A 346 5.73 -37.21 -11.77
C GLY A 346 4.81 -36.51 -10.77
N ASP A 347 5.25 -36.23 -9.55
CA ASP A 347 4.44 -35.63 -8.48
C ASP A 347 4.42 -34.09 -8.52
N GLY A 348 5.17 -33.47 -9.44
CA GLY A 348 5.26 -32.02 -9.62
C GLY A 348 6.25 -31.33 -8.67
N ILE A 349 7.02 -32.09 -7.90
CA ILE A 349 8.09 -31.65 -7.02
C ILE A 349 9.43 -32.13 -7.61
N ALA A 350 10.47 -31.31 -7.51
CA ALA A 350 11.80 -31.70 -7.91
C ALA A 350 12.35 -32.81 -6.97
N ASP A 351 12.91 -33.88 -7.54
CA ASP A 351 13.56 -34.93 -6.76
C ASP A 351 14.82 -34.43 -6.01
N GLY A 352 15.37 -33.29 -6.45
CA GLY A 352 16.55 -32.64 -5.87
C GLY A 352 16.19 -31.42 -5.01
N PHE A 353 17.02 -31.14 -4.00
CA PHE A 353 16.89 -29.93 -3.20
C PHE A 353 17.43 -28.71 -3.94
N PHE A 354 16.83 -27.55 -3.68
CA PHE A 354 17.38 -26.27 -4.13
C PHE A 354 18.12 -25.57 -3.00
N ARG A 355 19.30 -25.01 -3.32
CA ARG A 355 20.10 -24.17 -2.44
C ARG A 355 20.54 -22.94 -3.23
N PRO A 356 19.97 -21.76 -2.94
CA PRO A 356 20.26 -20.58 -3.74
C PRO A 356 21.61 -19.94 -3.41
N ASN A 357 22.16 -20.15 -2.21
CA ASN A 357 23.37 -19.48 -1.75
C ASN A 357 24.43 -20.47 -1.27
N ASP A 358 25.68 -20.17 -1.61
CA ASP A 358 26.87 -20.86 -1.12
C ASP A 358 27.79 -19.91 -0.31
N VAL A 359 28.88 -20.42 0.26
CA VAL A 359 29.84 -19.59 1.02
C VAL A 359 30.58 -18.61 0.12
N MET A 360 30.71 -18.89 -1.17
CA MET A 360 31.31 -17.93 -2.11
C MET A 360 30.39 -16.73 -2.33
N ASP A 361 29.07 -16.91 -2.33
CA ASP A 361 28.12 -15.80 -2.41
C ASP A 361 28.25 -14.85 -1.19
N GLN A 362 28.47 -15.39 0.01
CA GLN A 362 28.77 -14.58 1.21
C GLN A 362 30.09 -13.79 1.07
N ILE A 363 31.12 -14.40 0.47
CA ILE A 363 32.40 -13.72 0.20
C ILE A 363 32.21 -12.63 -0.85
N LEU A 364 31.46 -12.89 -1.92
CA LEU A 364 31.16 -11.92 -2.98
C LEU A 364 30.36 -10.72 -2.45
N TRP A 365 29.43 -10.94 -1.52
CA TRP A 365 28.68 -9.84 -0.90
C TRP A 365 29.52 -9.01 0.07
N SER A 366 30.44 -9.63 0.81
CA SER A 366 31.34 -8.91 1.72
C SER A 366 32.52 -8.25 1.02
N GLN A 367 32.95 -8.80 -0.11
CA GLN A 367 34.08 -8.33 -0.93
C GLN A 367 33.66 -8.25 -2.41
N PRO A 368 32.98 -7.18 -2.84
CA PRO A 368 32.50 -7.03 -4.21
C PRO A 368 33.59 -7.13 -5.28
N ALA A 369 34.84 -6.77 -4.95
CA ALA A 369 36.00 -6.89 -5.85
C ALA A 369 36.32 -8.34 -6.25
N ALA A 370 35.90 -9.34 -5.46
CA ALA A 370 36.08 -10.75 -5.77
C ALA A 370 35.17 -11.23 -6.93
N SER A 371 34.21 -10.42 -7.38
CA SER A 371 33.33 -10.74 -8.52
C SER A 371 34.09 -11.01 -9.83
N LEU A 372 35.27 -10.42 -10.01
CA LEU A 372 36.15 -10.68 -11.15
C LEU A 372 36.65 -12.14 -11.22
N LEU A 373 36.57 -12.88 -10.12
CA LEU A 373 37.07 -14.25 -10.00
C LEU A 373 35.97 -15.31 -10.14
N ILE A 374 34.70 -14.91 -10.33
CA ILE A 374 33.55 -15.82 -10.40
C ILE A 374 33.71 -16.92 -11.47
N GLY A 375 34.29 -16.56 -12.62
CA GLY A 375 34.56 -17.50 -13.71
C GLY A 375 35.83 -18.36 -13.52
N SER A 376 36.57 -18.18 -12.44
CA SER A 376 37.84 -18.88 -12.25
C SER A 376 37.64 -20.37 -11.91
N PRO A 377 38.56 -21.26 -12.35
CA PRO A 377 38.52 -22.68 -11.99
C PRO A 377 38.52 -22.94 -10.49
N ALA A 378 39.17 -22.08 -9.70
CA ALA A 378 39.20 -22.19 -8.24
C ALA A 378 37.81 -21.96 -7.62
N VAL A 379 37.07 -20.94 -8.08
CA VAL A 379 35.69 -20.70 -7.62
C VAL A 379 34.77 -21.84 -8.03
N GLN A 380 34.89 -22.35 -9.26
CA GLN A 380 34.08 -23.49 -9.71
C GLN A 380 34.37 -24.77 -8.92
N LEU A 381 35.65 -25.06 -8.62
CA LEU A 381 36.04 -26.22 -7.82
C LEU A 381 35.48 -26.15 -6.39
N VAL A 382 35.49 -24.96 -5.78
CA VAL A 382 34.89 -24.77 -4.46
C VAL A 382 33.38 -24.95 -4.52
N ARG A 383 32.69 -24.38 -5.51
CA ARG A 383 31.24 -24.58 -5.70
C ARG A 383 30.85 -26.04 -5.91
N TRP A 384 31.64 -26.77 -6.71
CA TRP A 384 31.44 -28.21 -6.92
C TRP A 384 31.65 -29.01 -5.63
N SER A 385 32.77 -28.75 -4.93
CA SER A 385 33.06 -29.39 -3.64
C SER A 385 31.96 -29.14 -2.60
N GLN A 386 31.39 -27.94 -2.57
CA GLN A 386 30.30 -27.57 -1.66
C GLN A 386 28.96 -28.24 -2.00
N ARG A 387 28.72 -28.55 -3.27
CA ARG A 387 27.54 -29.32 -3.70
C ARG A 387 27.58 -30.75 -3.14
N ASP A 388 28.76 -31.37 -3.16
CA ASP A 388 28.95 -32.79 -2.83
C ASP A 388 29.33 -33.04 -1.35
N PHE A 389 29.86 -32.04 -0.63
CA PHE A 389 30.26 -32.14 0.79
C PHE A 389 29.64 -31.02 1.67
N PRO A 390 28.36 -31.13 2.07
CA PRO A 390 27.59 -30.03 2.66
C PRO A 390 27.91 -29.70 4.13
N ALA A 391 28.68 -30.53 4.84
CA ALA A 391 28.77 -30.53 6.30
C ALA A 391 29.59 -29.38 6.93
N THR A 392 30.13 -28.46 6.12
CA THR A 392 31.11 -27.43 6.56
C THR A 392 30.62 -25.98 6.42
N LEU A 393 29.35 -25.74 6.04
CA LEU A 393 28.85 -24.39 5.73
C LEU A 393 28.21 -23.69 6.96
N PRO A 394 28.53 -22.41 7.23
CA PRO A 394 27.83 -21.59 8.21
C PRO A 394 26.50 -21.06 7.66
N GLY A 395 25.40 -21.76 7.98
CA GLY A 395 24.04 -21.32 7.65
C GLY A 395 23.74 -21.29 6.14
N GLY A 396 22.47 -21.07 5.79
CA GLY A 396 22.05 -21.03 4.39
C GLY A 396 20.56 -21.29 4.22
N VAL A 397 20.09 -21.10 2.99
CA VAL A 397 18.72 -21.42 2.60
C VAL A 397 18.71 -22.78 1.92
N ARG A 398 17.73 -23.60 2.27
CA ARG A 398 17.43 -24.86 1.59
C ARG A 398 15.93 -24.91 1.32
N ASP A 399 15.58 -25.33 0.12
CA ASP A 399 14.23 -25.73 -0.23
C ASP A 399 14.24 -27.23 -0.53
N SER A 400 13.58 -28.00 0.35
CA SER A 400 13.58 -29.45 0.29
C SER A 400 12.52 -30.05 -0.63
N ALA A 401 11.58 -29.25 -1.14
CA ALA A 401 10.55 -29.71 -2.05
C ALA A 401 10.26 -28.69 -3.18
N PRO A 402 11.26 -28.32 -4.00
CA PRO A 402 11.08 -27.30 -5.03
C PRO A 402 9.97 -27.67 -6.01
N LEU A 403 9.14 -26.71 -6.39
CA LEU A 403 8.04 -26.93 -7.34
C LEU A 403 8.57 -26.98 -8.77
N MET A 404 8.00 -27.85 -9.60
CA MET A 404 8.35 -27.97 -11.03
C MET A 404 7.65 -26.96 -11.94
N ARG A 405 6.58 -26.32 -11.46
CA ARG A 405 5.80 -25.35 -12.24
C ARG A 405 5.61 -24.04 -11.48
N PRO A 406 5.74 -22.89 -12.16
CA PRO A 406 5.51 -21.61 -11.53
C PRO A 406 4.01 -21.37 -11.30
N LEU A 407 3.72 -20.65 -10.23
CA LEU A 407 2.43 -19.98 -10.06
C LEU A 407 2.22 -18.92 -11.15
N ILE A 408 1.02 -18.81 -11.68
CA ILE A 408 0.62 -17.78 -12.66
C ILE A 408 -0.32 -16.79 -11.97
N ILE A 409 0.02 -15.50 -12.02
CA ILE A 409 -0.84 -14.40 -11.60
C ILE A 409 -1.00 -13.47 -12.80
N THR A 410 -2.23 -13.26 -13.25
CA THR A 410 -2.54 -12.43 -14.43
C THR A 410 -2.70 -10.97 -14.03
N VAL A 411 -2.08 -10.07 -14.80
CA VAL A 411 -2.34 -8.63 -14.69
C VAL A 411 -3.57 -8.27 -15.52
N PRO A 412 -4.54 -7.50 -14.99
CA PRO A 412 -5.71 -7.09 -15.75
C PRO A 412 -5.33 -6.29 -17.02
N PRO A 413 -6.00 -6.50 -18.17
CA PRO A 413 -5.66 -5.85 -19.44
C PRO A 413 -5.60 -4.32 -19.38
N GLU A 414 -6.50 -3.71 -18.64
CA GLU A 414 -6.57 -2.25 -18.43
C GLU A 414 -5.36 -1.68 -17.68
N ILE A 415 -4.66 -2.52 -16.90
CA ILE A 415 -3.46 -2.15 -16.14
C ILE A 415 -2.19 -2.25 -16.99
N LEU A 416 -2.19 -3.10 -18.03
CA LEU A 416 -1.02 -3.29 -18.90
C LEU A 416 -0.59 -1.99 -19.61
N VAL A 417 -1.53 -1.10 -19.93
CA VAL A 417 -1.23 0.21 -20.52
C VAL A 417 -0.38 1.04 -19.55
N TYR A 418 -0.77 1.05 -18.28
CA TYR A 418 -0.05 1.78 -17.24
C TYR A 418 1.32 1.18 -16.89
N GLU A 419 1.44 -0.15 -16.96
CA GLU A 419 2.71 -0.84 -16.82
C GLU A 419 3.67 -0.47 -17.96
N ALA A 420 3.18 -0.44 -19.21
CA ALA A 420 3.97 -0.03 -20.36
C ALA A 420 4.46 1.43 -20.26
N GLU A 421 3.65 2.34 -19.70
CA GLU A 421 4.05 3.73 -19.42
C GLU A 421 5.16 3.84 -18.35
N ALA A 422 5.19 2.90 -17.39
CA ALA A 422 6.20 2.88 -16.34
C ALA A 422 7.49 2.14 -16.75
N ALA A 423 7.40 1.27 -17.76
CA ALA A 423 8.51 0.43 -18.20
C ALA A 423 9.73 1.27 -18.63
N GLY A 424 10.92 0.89 -18.15
CA GLY A 424 12.18 1.54 -18.52
C GLY A 424 12.40 2.94 -17.91
N ARG A 425 11.42 3.50 -17.17
CA ARG A 425 11.53 4.82 -16.53
C ARG A 425 12.78 4.96 -15.66
N TRP A 426 13.14 3.90 -14.96
CA TRP A 426 14.29 3.85 -14.06
C TRP A 426 15.61 3.49 -14.75
N ALA A 427 15.65 3.42 -16.08
CA ALA A 427 16.88 3.18 -16.83
C ALA A 427 17.64 4.48 -17.16
N THR A 428 16.94 5.61 -17.23
CA THR A 428 17.50 6.93 -17.58
C THR A 428 17.40 7.86 -16.37
N GLY A 429 18.51 8.05 -15.64
CA GLY A 429 18.49 8.63 -14.30
C GLY A 429 18.32 10.15 -14.23
N HIS A 430 17.34 10.59 -13.43
CA HIS A 430 17.33 11.81 -12.63
C HIS A 430 16.83 11.38 -11.25
N TYR A 431 17.71 11.07 -10.29
CA TYR A 431 17.28 10.45 -9.04
C TYR A 431 17.25 11.47 -7.90
N ASP A 432 16.06 11.65 -7.32
CA ASP A 432 15.86 12.25 -6.02
C ASP A 432 16.40 11.26 -4.95
N ASP A 433 17.29 11.74 -4.07
CA ASP A 433 18.11 10.97 -3.11
C ASP A 433 17.30 10.51 -1.88
N THR A 434 16.28 9.67 -2.07
CA THR A 434 15.80 8.84 -0.95
C THR A 434 16.51 7.50 -1.02
N ASP A 435 17.35 7.22 -0.02
CA ASP A 435 17.86 5.88 0.26
C ASP A 435 16.88 5.17 1.21
N PRO A 436 15.94 4.34 0.68
CA PRO A 436 15.00 3.60 1.52
C PRO A 436 15.68 2.57 2.43
N ASP A 437 16.96 2.24 2.18
CA ASP A 437 17.74 1.34 3.03
C ASP A 437 18.41 2.11 4.20
N ASN A 438 18.47 3.46 4.16
CA ASN A 438 18.94 4.32 5.26
C ASN A 438 17.78 4.78 6.16
N LEU A 439 17.38 3.88 7.04
CA LEU A 439 16.23 3.98 7.94
C LEU A 439 16.38 5.01 9.08
N SER A 440 17.44 5.82 9.09
CA SER A 440 17.62 6.90 10.09
C SER A 440 16.96 8.23 9.69
N ALA A 441 16.41 8.32 8.47
CA ALA A 441 15.91 9.56 7.87
C ALA A 441 14.39 9.59 7.57
N HIS A 442 13.58 8.79 8.28
CA HIS A 442 12.11 8.77 8.12
C HIS A 442 11.37 9.24 9.36
#